data_AF-A0AAN4YI51-F1
#
_entry.id   AF-A0AAN4YI51-F1
#
_cell.length_a   1.000
_cell.length_b   1.000
_cell.length_c   1.000
_cell.angle_alpha   90.00
_cell.angle_beta   90.00
_cell.angle_gamma   90.00
#
_symmetry.space_group_name_H-M   'P 1'
#
loop_
_entity.id
_entity.type
_entity.pdbx_description
1 polymer ?
#
loop_
_entity_poly.entity_id
_entity_poly.type
_entity_poly.pdbx_seq_one_letter_code
_entity_poly.pdbx_strand_id
1 'polypeptide(L)'
;MKTERTVILPWLLSASLALAQTFVPRAGPDPALGQAEYDRFCPSQNGTIKTLSPSSSVVVHCDAIPRLPVLGDREWTASMEDCGLWCENMGTACMASFWDPRDGACYWSGAQAVEPRTKYVSLVQMTSLDSCDKEKEQCFKAKAQCLNDKAACLKAKGECEKREQTCLRDKKNCEGREQTCLRDKKNCEAREASLRRDLQARNREIARFRERTPCM
;
A
#
# COMPACT_ATOMS: atom_id res chain seq x y z
N MET A 1 -79.69 -21.20 10.32
CA MET A 1 -78.65 -20.17 10.53
C MET A 1 -77.32 -20.87 10.77
N LYS A 2 -76.33 -20.59 9.90
CA LYS A 2 -74.86 -20.79 10.01
C LYS A 2 -74.37 -22.15 10.55
N THR A 3 -74.00 -23.12 9.72
CA THR A 3 -72.74 -23.25 8.93
C THR A 3 -71.48 -23.11 9.78
N GLU A 4 -70.70 -24.19 9.92
CA GLU A 4 -69.24 -24.19 9.68
C GLU A 4 -68.79 -25.60 9.28
N ARG A 5 -68.25 -25.71 8.06
CA ARG A 5 -67.59 -26.89 7.50
C ARG A 5 -66.10 -26.71 7.74
N THR A 6 -65.48 -27.62 8.50
CA THR A 6 -64.03 -27.70 8.63
C THR A 6 -63.42 -28.12 7.30
N VAL A 7 -62.83 -27.16 6.59
CA VAL A 7 -62.07 -27.41 5.36
C VAL A 7 -60.64 -27.77 5.76
N ILE A 8 -60.29 -29.05 5.60
CA ILE A 8 -58.90 -29.51 5.63
C ILE A 8 -58.28 -29.06 4.30
N LEU A 9 -57.42 -28.04 4.33
CA LEU A 9 -56.64 -27.62 3.16
C LEU A 9 -55.41 -28.55 3.00
N PRO A 10 -55.30 -29.30 1.89
CA PRO A 10 -54.13 -30.11 1.58
C PRO A 10 -53.22 -29.26 0.68
N TRP A 11 -52.35 -28.45 1.28
CA TRP A 11 -51.41 -27.64 0.49
C TRP A 11 -49.97 -27.91 0.93
N LEU A 12 -49.26 -28.58 0.01
CA LEU A 12 -47.86 -28.37 -0.34
C LEU A 12 -46.80 -28.85 0.66
N LEU A 13 -46.65 -30.18 0.71
CA LEU A 13 -45.33 -30.81 0.86
C LEU A 13 -44.46 -30.49 -0.37
N SER A 14 -43.91 -29.27 -0.43
CA SER A 14 -42.78 -28.96 -1.29
C SER A 14 -41.49 -29.21 -0.50
N ALA A 15 -41.20 -30.49 -0.24
CA ALA A 15 -39.88 -30.88 0.21
C ALA A 15 -38.95 -30.77 -1.00
N SER A 16 -38.34 -29.60 -1.19
CA SER A 16 -37.16 -29.46 -2.02
C SER A 16 -36.07 -30.32 -1.38
N LEU A 17 -35.95 -31.56 -1.85
CA LEU A 17 -34.72 -32.34 -1.72
C LEU A 17 -33.65 -31.61 -2.52
N ALA A 18 -33.06 -30.57 -1.93
CA ALA A 18 -31.71 -30.21 -2.27
C ALA A 18 -30.88 -31.45 -1.91
N LEU A 19 -30.46 -32.20 -2.91
CA LEU A 19 -29.39 -33.18 -2.76
C LEU A 19 -28.19 -32.40 -2.23
N ALA A 20 -28.02 -32.40 -0.91
CA ALA A 20 -26.76 -32.03 -0.30
C ALA A 20 -25.73 -32.94 -0.97
N GLN A 21 -24.85 -32.35 -1.78
CA GLN A 21 -23.73 -33.07 -2.35
C GLN A 21 -22.91 -33.54 -1.17
N THR A 22 -23.09 -34.81 -0.83
CA THR A 22 -22.42 -35.44 0.30
C THR A 22 -21.06 -35.85 -0.20
N PHE A 23 -20.03 -35.38 0.52
CA PHE A 23 -18.66 -35.80 0.32
C PHE A 23 -18.57 -37.34 0.25
N VAL A 24 -18.04 -37.88 -0.84
CA VAL A 24 -17.84 -39.33 -1.02
C VAL A 24 -16.35 -39.66 -0.94
N PRO A 25 -15.86 -40.17 0.21
CA PRO A 25 -14.49 -40.66 0.30
C PRO A 25 -14.30 -41.92 -0.55
N ARG A 26 -13.11 -42.06 -1.13
CA ARG A 26 -12.74 -43.18 -2.00
C ARG A 26 -11.70 -44.08 -1.33
N ALA A 27 -11.71 -45.37 -1.69
CA ALA A 27 -10.66 -46.31 -1.30
C ALA A 27 -9.36 -46.06 -2.08
N GLY A 28 -8.44 -45.32 -1.45
CA GLY A 28 -7.01 -45.30 -1.79
C GLY A 28 -6.63 -44.69 -3.15
N PRO A 29 -5.34 -44.79 -3.50
CA PRO A 29 -4.75 -44.07 -4.63
C PRO A 29 -5.24 -44.55 -5.99
N ASP A 30 -5.51 -43.59 -6.90
CA ASP A 30 -5.90 -43.82 -8.29
C ASP A 30 -5.19 -42.85 -9.23
N PRO A 31 -4.05 -43.26 -9.82
CA PRO A 31 -3.31 -42.41 -10.75
C PRO A 31 -4.08 -42.04 -12.01
N ALA A 32 -5.00 -42.91 -12.47
CA ALA A 32 -5.77 -42.67 -13.69
C ALA A 32 -6.82 -41.58 -13.44
N LEU A 33 -7.51 -41.64 -12.30
CA LEU A 33 -8.40 -40.57 -11.86
C LEU A 33 -7.63 -39.27 -11.60
N GLY A 34 -6.49 -39.38 -10.89
CA GLY A 34 -5.62 -38.24 -10.57
C GLY A 34 -5.27 -37.41 -11.79
N GLN A 35 -4.79 -38.07 -12.84
CA GLN A 35 -4.43 -37.41 -14.10
C GLN A 35 -5.66 -36.94 -14.89
N ALA A 36 -6.74 -37.73 -14.95
CA ALA A 36 -7.96 -37.34 -15.66
C ALA A 36 -8.59 -36.06 -15.09
N GLU A 37 -8.63 -35.94 -13.75
CA GLU A 37 -9.15 -34.74 -13.07
C GLU A 37 -8.24 -33.53 -13.31
N TYR A 38 -6.92 -33.72 -13.32
CA TYR A 38 -5.98 -32.67 -13.69
C TYR A 38 -6.23 -32.17 -15.12
N ASP A 39 -6.33 -33.07 -16.10
CA ASP A 39 -6.53 -32.69 -17.51
C ASP A 39 -7.90 -32.02 -17.75
N ARG A 40 -8.90 -32.36 -16.92
CA ARG A 40 -10.22 -31.73 -16.96
C ARG A 40 -10.20 -30.28 -16.48
N PHE A 41 -9.39 -29.97 -15.48
CA PHE A 41 -9.26 -28.61 -14.94
C PHE A 41 -8.19 -27.80 -15.69
N CYS A 42 -7.02 -28.38 -15.91
CA CYS A 42 -5.83 -27.66 -16.32
C CYS A 42 -5.40 -28.03 -17.73
N PRO A 43 -4.93 -27.04 -18.52
CA PRO A 43 -4.70 -25.63 -18.16
C PRO A 43 -5.95 -24.74 -18.31
N SER A 44 -7.05 -25.24 -18.88
CA SER A 44 -8.16 -24.42 -19.39
C SER A 44 -8.94 -23.63 -18.34
N GLN A 45 -8.96 -24.08 -17.09
CA GLN A 45 -9.72 -23.48 -15.98
C GLN A 45 -8.84 -22.62 -15.07
N ASN A 46 -7.56 -22.41 -15.37
CA ASN A 46 -6.70 -21.60 -14.50
C ASN A 46 -7.24 -20.17 -14.34
N GLY A 47 -7.47 -19.73 -13.10
CA GLY A 47 -8.03 -18.44 -12.75
C GLY A 47 -9.56 -18.34 -12.86
N THR A 48 -10.28 -19.41 -13.21
CA THR A 48 -11.75 -19.39 -13.24
C THR A 48 -12.34 -19.60 -11.84
N ILE A 49 -13.56 -19.10 -11.66
CA ILE A 49 -14.34 -19.29 -10.44
C ILE A 49 -15.27 -20.49 -10.64
N LYS A 50 -15.23 -21.45 -9.72
CA LYS A 50 -16.11 -22.61 -9.68
C LYS A 50 -16.97 -22.55 -8.42
N THR A 51 -18.27 -22.67 -8.57
CA THR A 51 -19.21 -22.78 -7.45
C THR A 51 -19.29 -24.26 -7.05
N LEU A 52 -18.95 -24.57 -5.80
CA LEU A 52 -18.98 -25.94 -5.27
C LEU A 52 -20.30 -26.19 -4.55
N SER A 53 -20.71 -25.24 -3.70
CA SER A 53 -21.98 -25.27 -2.98
C SER A 53 -22.71 -23.92 -3.15
N PRO A 54 -23.99 -23.81 -2.76
CA PRO A 54 -24.69 -22.53 -2.74
C PRO A 54 -24.00 -21.47 -1.87
N SER A 55 -23.16 -21.88 -0.92
CA SER A 55 -22.42 -21.03 0.01
C SER A 55 -20.92 -20.91 -0.30
N SER A 56 -20.38 -21.69 -1.24
CA SER A 56 -18.94 -21.70 -1.52
C SER A 56 -18.62 -21.60 -3.01
N SER A 57 -17.70 -20.70 -3.31
CA SER A 57 -17.06 -20.60 -4.61
C SER A 57 -15.55 -20.65 -4.40
N VAL A 58 -14.84 -21.27 -5.34
CA VAL A 58 -13.38 -21.40 -5.31
C VAL A 58 -12.77 -20.82 -6.57
N VAL A 59 -11.55 -20.31 -6.45
CA VAL A 59 -10.71 -19.95 -7.59
C VAL A 59 -9.80 -21.13 -7.91
N VAL A 60 -9.79 -21.56 -9.17
CA VAL A 60 -8.94 -22.65 -9.65
C VAL A 60 -7.54 -22.10 -9.96
N HIS A 61 -6.51 -22.75 -9.43
CA HIS A 61 -5.11 -22.46 -9.74
C HIS A 61 -4.43 -23.73 -10.25
N CYS A 62 -4.05 -23.72 -11.53
CA CYS A 62 -3.30 -24.80 -12.17
C CYS A 62 -1.80 -24.67 -11.91
N ASP A 63 -1.11 -25.81 -11.92
CA ASP A 63 0.33 -25.91 -11.68
C ASP A 63 0.76 -25.19 -10.39
N ALA A 64 -0.03 -25.33 -9.33
CA ALA A 64 0.17 -24.62 -8.09
C ALA A 64 -0.27 -25.43 -6.86
N ILE A 65 0.41 -25.20 -5.74
CA ILE A 65 0.00 -25.67 -4.40
C ILE A 65 -0.14 -24.48 -3.44
N PRO A 66 -0.94 -24.57 -2.37
CA PRO A 66 -0.93 -23.56 -1.32
C PRO A 66 0.45 -23.47 -0.67
N ARG A 67 0.89 -22.25 -0.34
CA ARG A 67 2.11 -22.02 0.42
C ARG A 67 2.04 -22.77 1.74
N LEU A 68 3.16 -23.38 2.13
CA LEU A 68 3.26 -24.38 3.18
C LEU A 68 3.55 -23.79 4.59
N PRO A 69 2.55 -23.38 5.38
CA PRO A 69 2.71 -23.47 6.83
C PRO A 69 1.75 -24.47 7.49
N VAL A 70 0.68 -24.91 6.82
CA VAL A 70 -0.31 -25.84 7.40
C VAL A 70 -0.84 -26.77 6.31
N LEU A 71 -0.20 -27.93 6.13
CA LEU A 71 -0.83 -29.04 5.43
C LEU A 71 -1.72 -29.76 6.43
N GLY A 72 -3.01 -29.80 6.12
CA GLY A 72 -3.96 -30.63 6.84
C GLY A 72 -3.79 -32.12 6.52
N ASP A 73 -4.75 -32.90 6.99
CA ASP A 73 -4.86 -34.31 6.64
C ASP A 73 -4.99 -34.50 5.12
N ARG A 74 -4.75 -35.74 4.68
CA ARG A 74 -4.89 -36.18 3.30
C ARG A 74 -6.06 -37.14 3.19
N GLU A 75 -6.85 -37.00 2.14
CA GLU A 75 -7.97 -37.89 1.84
C GLU A 75 -8.06 -38.19 0.34
N TRP A 76 -8.66 -39.31 -0.05
CA TRP A 76 -8.95 -39.60 -1.46
C TRP A 76 -10.40 -39.29 -1.78
N THR A 77 -10.63 -38.41 -2.74
CA THR A 77 -11.97 -37.95 -3.11
C THR A 77 -12.32 -38.42 -4.53
N ALA A 78 -13.60 -38.55 -4.83
CA ALA A 78 -14.05 -39.04 -6.15
C ALA A 78 -13.81 -38.01 -7.27
N SER A 79 -13.64 -36.73 -6.92
CA SER A 79 -13.38 -35.64 -7.85
C SER A 79 -12.64 -34.47 -7.19
N MET A 80 -12.15 -33.56 -8.03
CA MET A 80 -11.59 -32.26 -7.65
C MET A 80 -12.61 -31.39 -6.92
N GLU A 81 -13.88 -31.39 -7.34
CA GLU A 81 -14.95 -30.64 -6.65
C GLU A 81 -15.21 -31.21 -5.25
N ASP A 82 -15.20 -32.54 -5.10
CA ASP A 82 -15.32 -33.18 -3.79
C ASP A 82 -14.14 -32.82 -2.87
N CYS A 83 -12.95 -32.61 -3.43
CA CYS A 83 -11.78 -32.13 -2.70
C CYS A 83 -12.02 -30.70 -2.16
N GLY A 84 -12.64 -29.84 -2.96
CA GLY A 84 -13.05 -28.50 -2.54
C GLY A 84 -14.19 -28.49 -1.52
N LEU A 85 -15.18 -29.37 -1.66
CA LEU A 85 -16.28 -29.54 -0.69
C LEU A 85 -15.77 -30.11 0.64
N TRP A 86 -14.78 -31.00 0.60
CA TRP A 86 -14.12 -31.50 1.80
C TRP A 86 -13.45 -30.38 2.59
N CYS A 87 -12.77 -29.47 1.89
CA CYS A 87 -12.23 -28.26 2.50
C CYS A 87 -13.32 -27.36 3.11
N GLU A 88 -14.47 -27.18 2.45
CA GLU A 88 -15.60 -26.43 3.02
C GLU A 88 -16.11 -27.05 4.33
N ASN A 89 -16.14 -28.38 4.43
CA ASN A 89 -16.55 -29.09 5.65
C ASN A 89 -15.58 -28.89 6.83
N MET A 90 -14.32 -28.51 6.57
CA MET A 90 -13.37 -28.12 7.62
C MET A 90 -13.63 -26.70 8.16
N GLY A 91 -14.62 -25.98 7.59
CA GLY A 91 -15.00 -24.64 8.00
C GLY A 91 -13.90 -23.62 7.74
N THR A 92 -13.74 -22.65 8.64
CA THR A 92 -12.77 -21.56 8.49
C THR A 92 -11.31 -21.99 8.63
N ALA A 93 -11.04 -23.24 9.04
CA ALA A 93 -9.69 -23.78 9.10
C ALA A 93 -9.10 -24.02 7.71
N CYS A 94 -9.94 -24.34 6.73
CA CYS A 94 -9.50 -24.53 5.36
C CYS A 94 -9.69 -23.25 4.54
N MET A 95 -8.59 -22.78 3.96
CA MET A 95 -8.58 -21.66 3.03
C MET A 95 -8.32 -22.10 1.59
N ALA A 96 -7.73 -23.28 1.39
CA ALA A 96 -7.51 -23.86 0.08
C ALA A 96 -7.43 -25.38 0.16
N SER A 97 -7.82 -26.07 -0.91
CA SER A 97 -7.52 -27.48 -1.12
C SER A 97 -6.63 -27.66 -2.34
N PHE A 98 -5.91 -28.76 -2.43
CA PHE A 98 -5.15 -29.10 -3.63
C PHE A 98 -5.11 -30.59 -3.91
N TRP A 99 -5.00 -30.89 -5.19
CA TRP A 99 -5.06 -32.22 -5.77
C TRP A 99 -3.72 -32.65 -6.30
N ASP A 100 -3.33 -33.86 -5.94
CA ASP A 100 -2.16 -34.55 -6.45
C ASP A 100 -2.57 -35.48 -7.61
N PRO A 101 -2.16 -35.18 -8.85
CA PRO A 101 -2.54 -35.99 -10.01
C PRO A 101 -1.89 -37.37 -10.00
N ARG A 102 -0.87 -37.60 -9.17
CA ARG A 102 -0.08 -38.84 -9.17
C ARG A 102 -0.87 -40.01 -8.59
N ASP A 103 -1.77 -39.71 -7.67
CA ASP A 103 -2.52 -40.71 -6.92
C ASP A 103 -3.96 -40.28 -6.59
N GLY A 104 -4.40 -39.09 -7.04
CA GLY A 104 -5.73 -38.57 -6.77
C GLY A 104 -5.94 -38.18 -5.30
N ALA A 105 -4.86 -37.89 -4.57
CA ALA A 105 -4.96 -37.44 -3.20
C ALA A 105 -5.37 -35.95 -3.13
N CYS A 106 -6.30 -35.67 -2.23
CA CYS A 106 -6.71 -34.34 -1.83
C CYS A 106 -6.05 -33.96 -0.51
N TYR A 107 -5.62 -32.71 -0.43
CA TYR A 107 -5.08 -32.11 0.77
C TYR A 107 -5.76 -30.78 1.01
N TRP A 108 -5.86 -30.37 2.26
CA TRP A 108 -6.33 -29.04 2.62
C TRP A 108 -5.23 -28.20 3.26
N SER A 109 -5.39 -26.88 3.19
CA SER A 109 -4.44 -25.91 3.74
C SER A 109 -5.17 -24.70 4.32
N GLY A 110 -4.60 -24.17 5.39
CA GLY A 110 -4.98 -22.88 5.97
C GLY A 110 -4.36 -21.67 5.26
N ALA A 111 -3.80 -21.83 4.06
CA ALA A 111 -3.20 -20.75 3.29
C ALA A 111 -4.00 -20.44 2.01
N GLN A 112 -4.27 -19.15 1.77
CA GLN A 112 -4.85 -18.68 0.49
C GLN A 112 -3.80 -18.47 -0.61
N ALA A 113 -2.57 -18.10 -0.22
CA ALA A 113 -1.51 -17.85 -1.18
C ALA A 113 -1.02 -19.17 -1.78
N VAL A 114 -0.86 -19.22 -3.11
CA VAL A 114 -0.32 -20.39 -3.82
C VAL A 114 1.11 -20.14 -4.32
N GLU A 115 1.86 -21.21 -4.50
CA GLU A 115 3.19 -21.25 -5.10
C GLU A 115 3.25 -22.22 -6.28
N PRO A 116 4.11 -21.97 -7.29
CA PRO A 116 4.15 -22.80 -8.49
C PRO A 116 4.61 -24.22 -8.18
N ARG A 117 3.85 -25.21 -8.64
CA ARG A 117 4.23 -26.62 -8.60
C ARG A 117 3.55 -27.39 -9.72
N THR A 118 4.37 -27.91 -10.61
CA THR A 118 3.90 -28.57 -11.84
C THR A 118 2.97 -29.73 -11.56
N LYS A 119 1.88 -29.79 -12.31
CA LYS A 119 0.83 -30.80 -12.31
C LYS A 119 -0.11 -30.81 -11.09
N TYR A 120 0.02 -29.89 -10.15
CA TYR A 120 -0.97 -29.79 -9.05
C TYR A 120 -2.10 -28.83 -9.44
N VAL A 121 -3.28 -29.06 -8.87
CA VAL A 121 -4.40 -28.11 -8.98
C VAL A 121 -4.77 -27.67 -7.57
N SER A 122 -4.85 -26.36 -7.34
CA SER A 122 -5.34 -25.79 -6.08
C SER A 122 -6.69 -25.13 -6.27
N LEU A 123 -7.61 -25.36 -5.33
CA LEU A 123 -8.89 -24.68 -5.23
C LEU A 123 -8.86 -23.77 -4.00
N VAL A 124 -8.76 -22.46 -4.20
CA VAL A 124 -8.70 -21.48 -3.11
C VAL A 124 -10.11 -20.98 -2.80
N GLN A 125 -10.53 -21.07 -1.54
CA GLN A 125 -11.85 -20.62 -1.10
C GLN A 125 -11.99 -19.10 -1.30
N MET A 126 -13.04 -18.69 -1.99
CA MET A 126 -13.40 -17.29 -2.12
C MET A 126 -14.13 -16.88 -0.84
N THR A 127 -13.40 -16.36 0.14
CA THR A 127 -14.00 -15.69 1.28
C THR A 127 -14.86 -14.53 0.76
N SER A 128 -16.06 -14.35 1.32
CA SER A 128 -17.13 -13.52 0.74
C SER A 128 -16.66 -12.23 0.08
N LEU A 129 -17.28 -11.86 -1.06
CA LEU A 129 -17.00 -10.64 -1.83
C LEU A 129 -16.91 -9.36 -0.96
N ASP A 130 -17.61 -9.34 0.18
CA ASP A 130 -17.55 -8.28 1.20
C ASP A 130 -16.13 -8.01 1.73
N SER A 131 -15.27 -9.03 1.80
CA SER A 131 -13.87 -8.87 2.23
C SER A 131 -13.05 -8.10 1.19
N CYS A 132 -13.24 -8.43 -0.10
CA CYS A 132 -12.57 -7.75 -1.22
C CYS A 132 -13.03 -6.29 -1.36
N ASP A 133 -14.32 -6.01 -1.18
CA ASP A 133 -14.82 -4.63 -1.23
C ASP A 133 -14.29 -3.77 -0.07
N LYS A 134 -14.17 -4.34 1.13
CA LYS A 134 -13.56 -3.65 2.28
C LYS A 134 -12.08 -3.36 2.07
N GLU A 135 -11.31 -4.31 1.55
CA GLU A 135 -9.90 -4.10 1.22
C GLU A 135 -9.72 -3.04 0.12
N LYS A 136 -10.59 -3.08 -0.89
CA LYS A 136 -10.62 -2.07 -1.96
C LYS A 136 -10.93 -0.68 -1.41
N GLU A 137 -11.90 -0.54 -0.51
CA GLU A 137 -12.22 0.73 0.14
C GLU A 137 -11.05 1.25 0.99
N GLN A 138 -10.38 0.37 1.75
CA GLN A 138 -9.18 0.72 2.51
C GLN A 138 -8.04 1.17 1.60
N CYS A 139 -7.84 0.49 0.47
CA CYS A 139 -6.84 0.88 -0.53
C CYS A 139 -7.13 2.27 -1.13
N PHE A 140 -8.40 2.57 -1.44
CA PHE A 140 -8.78 3.91 -1.90
C PHE A 140 -8.54 4.99 -0.83
N LYS A 141 -8.87 4.72 0.44
CA LYS A 141 -8.59 5.63 1.56
C LYS A 141 -7.09 5.88 1.72
N ALA A 142 -6.27 4.83 1.68
CA ALA A 142 -4.82 4.94 1.76
C ALA A 142 -4.24 5.75 0.59
N LYS A 143 -4.74 5.53 -0.63
CA LYS A 143 -4.34 6.30 -1.81
C LYS A 143 -4.69 7.78 -1.67
N ALA A 144 -5.90 8.09 -1.20
CA ALA A 144 -6.33 9.47 -0.97
C ALA A 144 -5.44 10.16 0.09
N GLN A 145 -5.12 9.47 1.18
CA GLN A 145 -4.20 9.99 2.20
C GLN A 145 -2.82 10.28 1.63
N CYS A 146 -2.25 9.36 0.85
CA CYS A 146 -0.94 9.57 0.22
C CYS A 146 -0.92 10.79 -0.71
N LEU A 147 -2.01 11.05 -1.44
CA LEU A 147 -2.12 12.25 -2.29
C LEU A 147 -2.18 13.54 -1.47
N ASN A 148 -2.89 13.53 -0.34
CA ASN A 148 -2.93 14.66 0.59
C ASN A 148 -1.56 14.94 1.21
N ASP A 149 -0.86 13.91 1.65
CA ASP A 149 0.48 14.04 2.23
C ASP A 149 1.48 14.60 1.20
N LYS A 150 1.39 14.13 -0.05
CA LYS A 150 2.19 14.68 -1.16
C LYS A 150 1.91 16.17 -1.39
N ALA A 151 0.64 16.58 -1.36
CA ALA A 151 0.27 17.99 -1.52
C ALA A 151 0.81 18.85 -0.37
N ALA A 152 0.72 18.36 0.87
CA ALA A 152 1.27 19.04 2.04
C ALA A 152 2.80 19.20 1.93
N CYS A 153 3.51 18.16 1.50
CA CYS A 153 4.96 18.21 1.28
C CYS A 153 5.36 19.25 0.23
N LEU A 154 4.63 19.34 -0.88
CA LEU A 154 4.89 20.34 -1.93
C LEU A 154 4.67 21.77 -1.43
N LYS A 155 3.64 21.99 -0.61
CA LYS A 155 3.41 23.29 0.03
C LYS A 155 4.55 23.69 0.95
N ALA A 156 5.00 22.77 1.82
CA ALA A 156 6.11 23.00 2.72
C ALA A 156 7.41 23.32 1.97
N LYS A 157 7.68 22.63 0.85
CA LYS A 157 8.81 22.93 -0.03
C LYS A 157 8.76 24.36 -0.55
N GLY A 158 7.61 24.80 -1.06
CA GLY A 158 7.44 26.18 -1.56
C GLY A 158 7.60 27.24 -0.47
N GLU A 159 7.21 26.96 0.78
CA GLU A 159 7.48 27.86 1.91
C GLU A 159 8.96 27.93 2.27
N CYS A 160 9.70 26.83 2.12
CA CYS A 160 11.15 26.80 2.34
C CYS A 160 11.88 27.66 1.30
N GLU A 161 11.54 27.51 0.02
CA GLU A 161 12.11 28.29 -1.09
C GLU A 161 11.88 29.81 -0.90
N LYS A 162 10.68 30.22 -0.44
CA LYS A 162 10.39 31.63 -0.12
C LYS A 162 11.26 32.17 1.02
N ARG A 163 11.51 31.37 2.05
CA ARG A 163 12.39 31.76 3.16
C ARG A 163 13.84 31.90 2.68
N GLU A 164 14.30 30.98 1.85
CA GLU A 164 15.64 31.04 1.25
C GLU A 164 15.84 32.33 0.43
N GLN A 165 14.89 32.67 -0.45
CA GLN A 165 14.94 33.92 -1.22
C GLN A 165 14.97 35.17 -0.32
N THR A 166 14.23 35.14 0.79
CA THR A 166 14.24 36.25 1.75
C THR A 166 15.61 36.37 2.42
N CYS A 167 16.19 35.25 2.86
CA CYS A 167 17.53 35.21 3.44
C CYS A 167 18.60 35.75 2.47
N LEU A 168 18.54 35.36 1.19
CA LEU A 168 19.47 35.85 0.16
C LEU A 168 19.36 37.37 -0.04
N ARG A 169 18.14 37.91 -0.06
CA ARG A 169 17.90 39.36 -0.15
C ARG A 169 18.45 40.09 1.07
N ASP A 170 18.22 39.57 2.27
CA ASP A 170 18.71 40.18 3.50
C ASP A 170 20.23 40.18 3.57
N LYS A 171 20.87 39.08 3.14
CA LYS A 171 22.33 39.01 3.00
C LYS A 171 22.86 40.12 2.09
N LYS A 172 22.28 40.30 0.91
CA LYS A 172 22.68 41.34 -0.05
C LYS A 172 22.51 42.75 0.54
N ASN A 173 21.44 42.97 1.30
CA ASN A 173 21.21 44.25 1.99
C ASN A 173 22.28 44.51 3.06
N CYS A 174 22.65 43.49 3.84
CA CYS A 174 23.73 43.58 4.82
C CYS A 174 25.08 43.92 4.15
N GLU A 175 25.44 43.24 3.07
CA GLU A 175 26.66 43.53 2.30
C GLU A 175 26.68 44.98 1.77
N GLY A 176 25.54 45.49 1.29
CA GLY A 176 25.43 46.89 0.85
C GLY A 176 25.63 47.90 1.97
N ARG A 177 25.08 47.62 3.17
CA ARG A 177 25.28 48.47 4.36
C ARG A 177 26.74 48.47 4.81
N GLU A 178 27.39 47.31 4.81
CA GLU A 178 28.80 47.20 5.13
C GLU A 178 29.68 48.05 4.19
N GLN A 179 29.44 47.97 2.87
CA GLN A 179 30.15 48.80 1.90
C GLN A 179 29.94 50.31 2.13
N THR A 180 28.73 50.69 2.54
CA THR A 180 28.40 52.08 2.87
C THR A 180 29.20 52.53 4.10
N CYS A 181 29.19 51.75 5.18
CA CYS A 181 29.97 52.03 6.39
C CYS A 181 31.47 52.15 6.09
N LEU A 182 32.02 51.28 5.24
CA LEU A 182 33.43 51.35 4.82
C LEU A 182 33.74 52.64 4.06
N ARG A 183 32.82 53.10 3.20
CA ARG A 183 32.96 54.36 2.46
C ARG A 183 32.91 55.56 3.40
N ASP A 184 31.96 55.57 4.34
CA ASP A 184 31.82 56.65 5.32
C ASP A 184 33.04 56.74 6.23
N LYS A 185 33.58 55.60 6.66
CA LYS A 185 34.84 55.55 7.41
C LYS A 185 35.98 56.22 6.64
N LYS A 186 36.19 55.86 5.37
CA LYS A 186 37.23 56.49 4.52
C LYS A 186 37.01 58.00 4.36
N ASN A 187 35.76 58.44 4.20
CA ASN A 187 35.43 59.86 4.10
C ASN A 187 35.76 60.61 5.39
N CYS A 188 35.47 60.03 6.56
CA CYS A 188 35.83 60.60 7.85
C CYS A 188 37.35 60.71 8.01
N GLU A 189 38.10 59.65 7.70
CA GLU A 189 39.57 59.65 7.74
C GLU A 189 40.17 60.72 6.82
N ALA A 190 39.62 60.89 5.61
CA ALA A 190 40.06 61.92 4.68
C ALA A 190 39.78 63.35 5.20
N ARG A 191 38.62 63.57 5.83
CA ARG A 191 38.27 64.86 6.45
C ARG A 191 39.18 65.17 7.62
N GLU A 192 39.45 64.20 8.48
CA GLU A 192 40.38 64.35 9.61
C GLU A 192 41.78 64.72 9.12
N ALA A 193 42.29 64.03 8.09
CA ALA A 193 43.57 64.36 7.48
C ALA A 193 43.60 65.77 6.88
N SER A 194 42.51 66.23 6.27
CA SER A 194 42.38 67.61 5.78
C SER A 194 42.48 68.62 6.92
N LEU A 195 41.65 68.47 7.96
CA LEU A 195 41.63 69.35 9.13
C LEU A 195 43.01 69.41 9.80
N ARG A 196 43.70 68.28 9.90
CA ARG A 196 45.07 68.22 10.44
C ARG A 196 46.06 69.02 9.61
N ARG A 197 45.97 68.95 8.27
CA ARG A 197 46.81 69.76 7.36
C ARG A 197 46.52 71.25 7.51
N ASP A 198 45.25 71.63 7.59
CA ASP A 198 44.83 73.03 7.75
C ASP A 198 45.32 73.62 9.08
N LEU A 199 45.19 72.86 10.17
CA LEU A 199 45.71 73.24 11.49
C LEU A 199 47.24 73.41 11.46
N GLN A 200 47.96 72.50 10.80
CA GLN A 200 49.41 72.60 10.65
C GLN A 200 49.81 73.83 9.83
N ALA A 201 49.12 74.13 8.73
CA ALA A 201 49.36 75.32 7.92
C ALA A 201 49.17 76.60 8.75
N ARG A 202 48.06 76.70 9.48
CA ARG A 202 47.75 77.85 10.35
C ARG A 202 48.77 78.03 11.47
N ASN A 203 49.22 76.94 12.09
CA ASN A 203 50.29 77.00 13.10
C ASN A 203 51.61 77.53 12.51
N ARG A 204 51.96 77.13 11.28
CA ARG A 204 53.15 77.65 10.57
C ARG A 204 53.02 79.13 10.22
N GLU A 205 51.83 79.61 9.92
CA GLU A 205 51.57 81.04 9.69
C GLU A 205 51.72 81.85 10.98
N ILE A 206 51.16 81.36 12.10
CA ILE A 206 51.31 82.00 13.41
C ILE A 206 52.78 82.08 13.82
N ALA A 207 53.56 81.00 13.63
CA ALA A 207 55.00 81.00 13.91
C ALA A 207 55.73 82.07 13.08
N ARG A 208 55.47 82.14 11.76
CA ARG A 208 56.05 83.16 10.88
C ARG A 208 55.68 84.58 11.27
N PHE A 209 54.46 84.81 11.77
CA PHE A 209 54.04 86.13 12.25
C PHE A 209 54.83 86.54 13.50
N ARG A 210 54.98 85.62 14.47
CA ARG A 210 55.79 85.84 15.68
C ARG A 210 57.25 86.15 15.38
N GLU A 211 57.84 85.50 14.38
CA GLU A 211 59.23 85.78 13.94
C GLU A 211 59.39 87.17 13.30
N ARG A 212 58.35 87.69 12.63
CA ARG A 212 58.38 89.00 11.94
C ARG A 212 58.01 90.18 12.82
N THR A 213 57.54 89.93 14.04
CA THR A 213 57.28 90.97 15.05
C THR A 213 58.25 90.75 16.21
N PRO A 214 59.50 91.24 16.13
CA PRO A 214 60.35 91.28 17.31
C PRO A 214 59.68 92.20 18.32
N CYS A 215 59.42 91.71 19.53
CA CYS A 215 59.04 92.57 20.63
C CYS A 215 60.14 93.64 20.78
N MET A 216 59.81 94.92 20.55
CA MET A 216 60.60 96.06 21.00
C MET A 216 60.43 96.23 22.51
#